data_AF-A0A6Y3K694-F1
#
_entry.id   AF-A0A6Y3K694-F1
#
_cell.length_a   1.000
_cell.length_b   1.000
_cell.length_c   1.000
_cell.angle_alpha   90.00
_cell.angle_beta   90.00
_cell.angle_gamma   90.00
#
_symmetry.space_group_name_H-M   'P 1'
#
loop_
_entity.id
_entity.type
_entity.pdbx_description
1 polymer ?
#
loop_
_entity_poly.entity_id
_entity_poly.type
_entity_poly.pdbx_seq_one_letter_code
_entity_poly.pdbx_strand_id
1 'polypeptide(L)'
;MLKTHMNATENHLVSISQIPANAGHTLHRGTPREAFIKEFLSGHLSSNVAIGSGEIIDSNSQPRVQRNQYDIVIYKNNYPKLDFGGGVNGFLIESVIATIEVKSLLDQSAIDQSVKAAHNAKVLNPSINKSFSTGWVPPKIINYVVAYDGPAQMNTVYNWILNSHQTNRIPLPSWNQQTKYQTPGT
;
A
#
# COMPACT_ATOMS: atom_id res chain seq x y z
N MET A 1 11.67 21.56 -17.68
CA MET A 1 12.50 20.40 -17.29
C MET A 1 11.71 19.42 -16.43
N LEU A 2 11.29 19.75 -15.19
CA LEU A 2 10.57 18.81 -14.32
C LEU A 2 9.32 18.17 -14.95
N LYS A 3 8.37 18.98 -15.45
CA LYS A 3 7.16 18.47 -16.12
C LYS A 3 7.50 17.57 -17.30
N THR A 4 8.42 18.00 -18.16
CA THR A 4 8.87 17.23 -19.32
C THR A 4 9.49 15.90 -18.92
N HIS A 5 10.32 15.89 -17.88
CA HIS A 5 10.93 14.68 -17.34
C HIS A 5 9.87 13.73 -16.76
N MET A 6 8.94 14.24 -15.93
CA MET A 6 7.87 13.42 -15.37
C MET A 6 6.96 12.82 -16.45
N ASN A 7 6.62 13.58 -17.50
CA ASN A 7 5.88 13.06 -18.65
C ASN A 7 6.66 11.95 -19.38
N ALA A 8 7.98 12.11 -19.55
CA ALA A 8 8.82 11.09 -20.19
C ALA A 8 8.89 9.81 -19.34
N THR A 9 9.04 9.96 -18.02
CA THR A 9 9.00 8.85 -17.06
C THR A 9 7.65 8.16 -17.09
N GLU A 10 6.53 8.89 -17.09
CA GLU A 10 5.19 8.32 -17.22
C GLU A 10 5.04 7.48 -18.49
N ASN A 11 5.43 8.02 -19.65
CA ASN A 11 5.40 7.28 -20.92
C ASN A 11 6.25 5.99 -20.87
N HIS A 12 7.42 6.06 -20.23
CA HIS A 12 8.28 4.91 -20.03
C HIS A 12 7.61 3.83 -19.15
N LEU A 13 7.00 4.24 -18.03
CA LEU A 13 6.27 3.35 -17.13
C LEU A 13 5.08 2.69 -17.82
N VAL A 14 4.29 3.46 -18.59
CA VAL A 14 3.18 2.94 -19.38
C VAL A 14 3.67 1.89 -20.37
N SER A 15 4.80 2.14 -21.06
CA SER A 15 5.37 1.17 -22.01
C SER A 15 5.83 -0.14 -21.34
N ILE A 16 6.54 -0.06 -20.22
CA ILE A 16 7.02 -1.25 -19.49
C ILE A 16 5.85 -2.05 -18.90
N SER A 17 4.81 -1.37 -18.43
CA SER A 17 3.61 -2.01 -17.86
C SER A 17 2.90 -2.97 -18.83
N GLN A 18 3.13 -2.85 -20.14
CA GLN A 18 2.60 -3.74 -21.18
C GLN A 18 3.39 -5.06 -21.30
N ILE A 19 4.64 -5.11 -20.85
CA ILE A 19 5.48 -6.32 -20.96
C ILE A 19 4.84 -7.51 -20.20
N PRO A 20 4.38 -7.35 -18.94
CA PRO A 20 3.63 -8.41 -18.24
C PRO A 20 2.32 -8.83 -18.92
N ALA A 21 1.71 -7.98 -19.74
CA ALA A 21 0.46 -8.30 -20.43
C ALA A 21 0.65 -9.39 -21.51
N ASN A 22 1.88 -9.60 -21.99
CA ASN A 22 2.22 -10.63 -22.97
C ASN A 22 2.39 -12.04 -22.37
N ALA A 23 2.35 -12.19 -21.04
CA ALA A 23 2.48 -13.49 -20.39
C ALA A 23 1.14 -14.28 -20.44
N GLY A 24 1.16 -15.45 -21.09
CA GLY A 24 -0.04 -16.27 -21.32
C GLY A 24 -0.69 -16.85 -20.06
N HIS A 25 0.09 -17.16 -19.01
CA HIS A 25 -0.42 -17.79 -17.77
C HIS A 25 -0.74 -16.73 -16.70
N THR A 26 -1.96 -16.77 -16.15
CA THR A 26 -2.47 -15.78 -15.16
C THR A 26 -1.58 -15.64 -13.92
N LEU A 27 -1.00 -16.75 -13.44
CA LEU A 27 -0.10 -16.76 -12.27
C LEU A 27 1.22 -16.00 -12.52
N HIS A 28 1.68 -15.93 -13.77
CA HIS A 28 2.91 -15.21 -14.15
C HIS A 28 2.65 -13.74 -14.54
N ARG A 29 1.41 -13.23 -14.42
CA ARG A 29 1.11 -11.80 -14.66
C ARG A 29 1.21 -10.94 -13.40
N GLY A 30 0.94 -11.51 -12.22
CA GLY A 30 0.98 -10.78 -10.95
C GLY A 30 2.41 -10.40 -10.52
N THR A 31 3.31 -11.39 -10.50
CA THR A 31 4.70 -11.20 -10.05
C THR A 31 5.47 -10.14 -10.85
N PRO A 32 5.37 -10.06 -12.19
CA PRO A 32 6.06 -9.00 -12.93
C PRO A 32 5.46 -7.60 -12.71
N ARG A 33 4.15 -7.50 -12.46
CA ARG A 33 3.46 -6.23 -12.18
C ARG A 33 3.92 -5.65 -10.86
N GLU A 34 3.99 -6.47 -9.82
CA GLU A 34 4.55 -6.05 -8.54
C GLU A 34 6.04 -5.70 -8.64
N ALA A 35 6.83 -6.53 -9.33
CA ALA A 35 8.26 -6.31 -9.48
C ALA A 35 8.56 -4.96 -10.13
N PHE A 36 7.82 -4.59 -11.17
CA PHE A 36 7.91 -3.30 -11.83
C PHE A 36 7.67 -2.12 -10.87
N ILE A 37 6.60 -2.18 -10.06
CA ILE A 37 6.30 -1.11 -9.10
C ILE A 37 7.39 -1.02 -8.04
N LYS A 38 7.87 -2.17 -7.53
CA LYS A 38 8.96 -2.24 -6.54
C LYS A 38 10.26 -1.64 -7.12
N GLU A 39 10.60 -1.94 -8.37
CA GLU A 39 11.78 -1.41 -9.05
C GLU A 39 11.70 0.11 -9.22
N PHE A 40 10.58 0.61 -9.75
CA PHE A 40 10.37 2.05 -9.91
C PHE A 40 10.50 2.79 -8.58
N LEU A 41 9.81 2.33 -7.54
CA LEU A 41 9.84 2.98 -6.23
C LEU A 41 11.23 2.90 -5.59
N SER A 42 11.94 1.78 -5.74
CA SER A 42 13.31 1.64 -5.17
C SER A 42 14.30 2.63 -5.78
N GLY A 43 14.14 2.97 -7.07
CA GLY A 43 14.97 3.97 -7.74
C GLY A 43 14.62 5.43 -7.42
N HIS A 44 13.44 5.70 -6.85
CA HIS A 44 12.93 7.07 -6.65
C HIS A 44 12.75 7.46 -5.18
N LEU A 45 12.58 6.49 -4.29
CA LEU A 45 12.44 6.75 -2.85
C LEU A 45 13.82 6.91 -2.18
N SER A 46 13.81 7.59 -1.03
CA SER A 46 15.02 7.79 -0.21
C SER A 46 15.64 6.46 0.22
N SER A 47 16.97 6.41 0.31
CA SER A 47 17.72 5.27 0.86
C SER A 47 17.40 4.95 2.32
N ASN A 48 16.64 5.79 3.02
CA ASN A 48 16.18 5.54 4.40
C ASN A 48 14.95 4.62 4.47
N VAL A 49 14.35 4.29 3.33
CA VAL A 49 13.26 3.33 3.23
C VAL A 49 13.66 2.16 2.35
N ALA A 50 13.03 1.02 2.60
CA ALA A 50 13.12 -0.16 1.79
C ALA A 50 11.71 -0.63 1.40
N ILE A 51 11.68 -1.51 0.42
CA ILE A 51 10.46 -2.06 -0.15
C ILE A 51 10.49 -3.58 0.02
N GLY A 52 9.37 -4.16 0.43
CA GLY A 52 9.23 -5.60 0.58
C GLY A 52 7.79 -6.06 0.44
N SER A 53 7.56 -7.35 0.68
CA SER A 53 6.24 -7.98 0.68
C SER A 53 6.09 -8.86 1.91
N GLY A 54 4.87 -8.93 2.44
CA GLY A 54 4.58 -9.76 3.61
C GLY A 54 3.53 -9.17 4.52
N GLU A 55 3.60 -9.54 5.80
CA GLU A 55 2.61 -9.21 6.81
C GLU A 55 3.09 -8.07 7.71
N ILE A 56 2.16 -7.34 8.33
CA ILE A 56 2.47 -6.32 9.33
C ILE A 56 2.03 -6.83 10.71
N ILE A 57 2.90 -6.66 11.70
CA ILE A 57 2.69 -7.13 13.08
C ILE A 57 2.87 -5.98 14.07
N ASP A 58 2.21 -6.11 15.21
CA ASP A 58 2.40 -5.27 16.39
C ASP A 58 2.77 -6.12 17.62
N SER A 59 2.96 -5.49 18.77
CA SER A 59 3.35 -6.19 20.01
C SER A 59 2.33 -7.21 20.52
N ASN A 60 1.08 -7.14 20.06
CA ASN A 60 0.00 -8.05 20.49
C ASN A 60 -0.19 -9.22 19.52
N SER A 61 0.52 -9.21 18.39
CA SER A 61 0.40 -10.19 17.33
C SER A 61 0.79 -11.60 17.80
N GLN A 62 -0.15 -12.55 17.70
CA GLN A 62 0.04 -13.94 18.14
C GLN A 62 0.47 -14.87 16.99
N PRO A 63 1.28 -15.90 17.24
CA PRO A 63 1.58 -16.92 16.23
C PRO A 63 0.32 -17.59 15.68
N ARG A 64 0.33 -17.98 14.40
CA ARG A 64 -0.75 -18.72 13.71
C ARG A 64 -2.10 -17.99 13.57
N VAL A 65 -2.19 -16.72 13.97
CA VAL A 65 -3.33 -15.86 13.64
C VAL A 65 -3.19 -15.37 12.21
N GLN A 66 -4.28 -15.49 11.44
CA GLN A 66 -4.32 -15.02 10.05
C GLN A 66 -4.13 -13.51 9.97
N ARG A 67 -3.28 -13.06 9.04
CA ARG A 67 -3.05 -11.64 8.74
C ARG A 67 -3.20 -11.38 7.25
N ASN A 68 -3.34 -10.10 6.92
CA ASN A 68 -3.23 -9.65 5.54
C ASN A 68 -1.77 -9.75 5.09
N GLN A 69 -1.56 -10.38 3.94
CA GLN A 69 -0.35 -10.25 3.16
C GLN A 69 -0.50 -9.03 2.26
N TYR A 70 0.49 -8.13 2.30
CA TYR A 70 0.54 -6.92 1.49
C TYR A 70 1.54 -7.12 0.34
N ASP A 71 1.11 -6.77 -0.87
CA ASP A 71 1.91 -6.91 -2.10
C ASP A 71 3.19 -6.06 -2.01
N ILE A 72 3.05 -4.83 -1.51
CA ILE A 72 4.15 -3.89 -1.33
C ILE A 72 4.02 -3.20 0.04
N VAL A 73 5.09 -3.27 0.82
CA VAL A 73 5.28 -2.57 2.09
C VAL A 73 6.47 -1.63 1.94
N ILE A 74 6.26 -0.35 2.19
CA ILE A 74 7.31 0.66 2.30
C ILE A 74 7.60 0.86 3.79
N TYR A 75 8.82 0.56 4.21
CA TYR A 75 9.21 0.57 5.61
C TYR A 75 10.57 1.22 5.82
N LYS A 76 10.80 1.76 7.02
CA LYS A 76 12.11 2.27 7.43
C LYS A 76 13.10 1.12 7.57
N ASN A 77 14.21 1.18 6.84
CA ASN A 77 15.18 0.08 6.78
C ASN A 77 16.12 -0.01 7.99
N ASN A 78 16.00 0.91 8.95
CA ASN A 78 16.71 0.89 10.23
C ASN A 78 15.94 0.17 11.35
N TYR A 79 14.84 -0.51 11.03
CA TYR A 79 14.09 -1.39 11.95
C TYR A 79 14.32 -2.85 11.58
N PRO A 80 14.30 -3.78 12.55
CA PRO A 80 14.35 -5.20 12.26
C PRO A 80 13.06 -5.65 11.56
N LYS A 81 13.20 -6.69 10.75
CA LYS A 81 12.09 -7.45 10.15
C LYS A 81 12.26 -8.93 10.50
N LEU A 82 11.15 -9.65 10.58
CA LEU A 82 11.17 -11.10 10.75
C LEU A 82 11.17 -11.75 9.37
N ASP A 83 12.14 -12.61 9.09
CA ASP A 83 12.15 -13.42 7.87
C ASP A 83 11.43 -14.75 8.15
N PHE A 84 10.30 -14.98 7.47
CA PHE A 84 9.53 -16.22 7.60
C PHE A 84 9.95 -17.27 6.57
N GLY A 85 10.92 -16.97 5.71
CA GLY A 85 11.32 -17.81 4.58
C GLY A 85 10.44 -17.61 3.35
N GLY A 86 10.93 -18.05 2.18
CA GLY A 86 10.17 -17.95 0.92
C GLY A 86 9.94 -16.53 0.41
N GLY A 87 10.71 -15.54 0.89
CA GLY A 87 10.56 -14.13 0.52
C GLY A 87 9.45 -13.37 1.26
N VAL A 88 8.77 -14.02 2.21
CA VAL A 88 7.75 -13.40 3.04
C VAL A 88 8.36 -12.87 4.33
N ASN A 89 8.11 -11.61 4.63
CA ASN A 89 8.64 -10.95 5.83
C ASN A 89 7.49 -10.52 6.76
N GLY A 90 7.75 -10.51 8.07
CA GLY A 90 6.95 -9.82 9.07
C GLY A 90 7.55 -8.46 9.37
N PHE A 91 6.82 -7.38 9.09
CA PHE A 91 7.24 -6.01 9.36
C PHE A 91 6.63 -5.51 10.66
N LEU A 92 7.46 -4.94 11.53
CA LEU A 92 7.00 -4.23 12.71
C LEU A 92 6.22 -2.98 12.29
N ILE A 93 5.00 -2.79 12.82
CA ILE A 93 4.12 -1.64 12.55
C ILE A 93 4.85 -0.29 12.70
N GLU A 94 5.81 -0.20 13.62
CA GLU A 94 6.61 1.00 13.88
C GLU A 94 7.54 1.36 12.72
N SER A 95 7.90 0.38 11.89
CA SER A 95 8.74 0.55 10.70
C SER A 95 7.93 0.95 9.46
N VAL A 96 6.66 0.52 9.38
CA VAL A 96 5.85 0.64 8.17
C VAL A 96 5.36 2.08 7.99
N ILE A 97 5.57 2.60 6.78
CA ILE A 97 5.13 3.94 6.36
C ILE A 97 3.87 3.81 5.52
N ALA A 98 3.91 2.93 4.53
CA ALA A 98 2.81 2.74 3.59
C ALA A 98 2.70 1.30 3.09
N THR A 99 1.50 0.93 2.65
CA THR A 99 1.26 -0.29 1.85
C THR A 99 0.69 0.07 0.49
N ILE A 100 0.95 -0.75 -0.51
CA ILE A 100 0.36 -0.65 -1.84
C ILE A 100 -0.20 -2.02 -2.23
N GLU A 101 -1.50 -2.06 -2.49
CA GLU A 101 -2.19 -3.21 -3.05
C GLU A 101 -2.16 -3.12 -4.58
N VAL A 102 -1.72 -4.17 -5.26
CA VAL A 102 -1.57 -4.22 -6.71
C VAL A 102 -2.71 -5.05 -7.31
N LYS A 103 -3.58 -4.42 -8.09
CA LYS A 103 -4.75 -5.07 -8.69
C LYS A 103 -4.64 -5.10 -10.21
N SER A 104 -5.07 -6.20 -10.80
CA SER A 104 -5.12 -6.32 -12.27
C SER A 104 -6.25 -5.49 -12.86
N LEU A 105 -7.45 -5.61 -12.26
CA LEU A 105 -8.64 -4.85 -12.58
C LEU A 105 -9.17 -4.27 -11.27
N LEU A 106 -9.48 -2.98 -11.28
CA LEU A 106 -10.15 -2.30 -10.18
C LEU A 106 -11.66 -2.43 -10.38
N ASP A 107 -12.28 -3.29 -9.58
CA ASP A 107 -13.73 -3.42 -9.46
C ASP A 107 -14.16 -3.25 -7.98
N GLN A 108 -15.46 -3.38 -7.69
CA GLN A 108 -15.99 -3.31 -6.33
C GLN A 108 -15.31 -4.33 -5.39
N SER A 109 -15.06 -5.55 -5.85
CA SER A 109 -14.44 -6.62 -5.04
C SER A 109 -12.99 -6.29 -4.69
N ALA A 110 -12.23 -5.77 -5.65
CA ALA A 110 -10.86 -5.32 -5.46
C ALA A 110 -10.79 -4.15 -4.47
N ILE A 111 -11.74 -3.21 -4.54
CA ILE A 111 -11.87 -2.13 -3.55
C ILE A 111 -12.24 -2.69 -2.18
N ASP A 112 -13.16 -3.65 -2.10
CA ASP A 112 -13.54 -4.27 -0.82
C ASP A 112 -12.38 -4.96 -0.12
N GLN A 113 -11.54 -5.68 -0.88
CA GLN A 113 -10.33 -6.29 -0.37
C GLN A 113 -9.35 -5.23 0.12
N SER A 114 -9.17 -4.15 -0.64
CA SER A 114 -8.22 -3.08 -0.34
C SER A 114 -8.63 -2.27 0.89
N VAL A 115 -9.92 -1.93 1.03
CA VAL A 115 -10.47 -1.23 2.20
C VAL A 115 -10.32 -2.09 3.45
N LYS A 116 -10.59 -3.40 3.38
CA LYS A 116 -10.35 -4.32 4.50
C LYS A 116 -8.87 -4.38 4.88
N ALA A 117 -7.98 -4.50 3.90
CA ALA A 117 -6.54 -4.53 4.12
C ALA A 117 -6.03 -3.22 4.76
N ALA A 118 -6.53 -2.08 4.30
CA ALA A 118 -6.22 -0.76 4.86
C ALA A 118 -6.74 -0.62 6.30
N HIS A 119 -7.97 -1.04 6.56
CA HIS A 119 -8.53 -1.07 7.91
C HIS A 119 -7.68 -1.94 8.85
N ASN A 120 -7.34 -3.15 8.42
CA ASN A 120 -6.56 -4.09 9.23
C ASN A 120 -5.14 -3.56 9.52
N ALA A 121 -4.52 -2.82 8.59
CA ALA A 121 -3.27 -2.13 8.84
C ALA A 121 -3.43 -1.01 9.89
N LYS A 122 -4.52 -0.25 9.85
CA LYS A 122 -4.73 0.92 10.72
C LYS A 122 -5.11 0.57 12.14
N VAL A 123 -5.73 -0.59 12.38
CA VAL A 123 -6.08 -1.03 13.74
C VAL A 123 -4.87 -1.52 14.54
N LEU A 124 -3.75 -1.84 13.88
CA LEU A 124 -2.49 -2.19 14.57
C LEU A 124 -2.00 -1.04 15.45
N ASN A 125 -1.37 -1.40 16.57
CA ASN A 125 -0.96 -0.44 17.58
C ASN A 125 0.58 -0.31 17.66
N PRO A 126 1.16 0.80 17.17
CA PRO A 126 2.61 1.00 17.24
C PRO A 126 3.07 1.32 18.68
N SER A 127 4.10 0.60 19.12
CA SER A 127 4.78 0.79 20.40
C SER A 127 6.01 1.68 20.22
N ILE A 128 5.79 3.00 20.11
CA ILE A 128 6.86 3.98 19.90
C ILE A 128 6.99 4.92 21.09
N ASN A 129 8.16 4.92 21.72
CA ASN A 129 8.55 5.97 22.65
C ASN A 129 9.09 7.18 21.87
N LYS A 130 8.28 8.24 21.74
CA LYS A 130 8.65 9.47 21.04
C LYS A 130 9.12 10.52 22.04
N SER A 131 10.41 10.85 22.04
CA SER A 131 10.95 11.96 22.83
C SER A 131 10.79 13.31 22.12
N PHE A 132 10.85 13.32 20.79
CA PHE A 132 10.54 14.48 19.94
C PHE A 132 10.12 14.00 18.55
N SER A 133 9.43 14.86 17.79
CA SER A 133 9.12 14.62 16.37
C SER A 133 9.40 15.87 15.56
N THR A 134 9.99 15.71 14.39
CA THR A 134 10.23 16.79 13.41
C THR A 134 9.40 16.56 12.16
N GLY A 135 8.77 17.62 11.64
CA GLY A 135 7.93 17.52 10.46
C GLY A 135 6.62 16.76 10.70
N TRP A 136 5.92 16.47 9.61
CA TRP A 136 4.67 15.72 9.67
C TRP A 136 4.93 14.21 9.72
N VAL A 137 4.28 13.54 10.67
CA VAL A 137 4.29 12.08 10.79
C VAL A 137 2.86 11.60 10.54
N PRO A 138 2.62 10.68 9.60
CA PRO A 138 1.29 10.18 9.34
C PRO A 138 0.71 9.53 10.61
N PRO A 139 -0.56 9.79 10.94
CA PRO A 139 -1.19 9.30 12.18
C PRO A 139 -1.32 7.77 12.22
N LYS A 140 -1.40 7.12 11.04
CA LYS A 140 -1.43 5.68 10.83
C LYS A 140 -0.74 5.35 9.50
N ILE A 141 -0.52 4.06 9.21
CA ILE A 141 -0.01 3.60 7.92
C ILE A 141 -0.86 4.18 6.78
N ILE A 142 -0.20 4.66 5.73
CA ILE A 142 -0.84 5.13 4.49
C ILE A 142 -1.10 3.92 3.60
N ASN A 143 -2.30 3.80 3.03
CA ASN A 143 -2.63 2.67 2.16
C ASN A 143 -2.95 3.20 0.77
N TYR A 144 -2.41 2.53 -0.24
CA TYR A 144 -2.64 2.84 -1.64
C TYR A 144 -3.14 1.60 -2.37
N VAL A 145 -3.85 1.85 -3.47
CA VAL A 145 -4.21 0.83 -4.45
C VAL A 145 -3.68 1.28 -5.80
N VAL A 146 -2.94 0.41 -6.46
CA VAL A 146 -2.51 0.60 -7.85
C VAL A 146 -3.18 -0.47 -8.68
N ALA A 147 -3.89 -0.04 -9.73
CA ALA A 147 -4.57 -0.95 -10.65
C ALA A 147 -4.14 -0.68 -12.09
N TYR A 148 -4.04 -1.76 -12.88
CA TYR A 148 -3.65 -1.69 -14.29
C TYR A 148 -4.83 -1.42 -15.23
N ASP A 149 -6.04 -1.73 -14.77
CA ASP A 149 -7.29 -1.48 -15.48
C ASP A 149 -8.39 -1.14 -14.46
N GLY A 150 -9.45 -0.48 -14.89
CA GLY A 150 -10.50 -0.01 -14.00
C GLY A 150 -11.57 0.80 -14.72
N PRO A 151 -12.53 1.38 -13.99
CA PRO A 151 -13.61 2.15 -14.59
C PRO A 151 -13.07 3.45 -15.20
N ALA A 152 -13.70 3.91 -16.28
CA ALA A 152 -13.33 5.15 -16.95
C ALA A 152 -13.53 6.42 -16.08
N GLN A 153 -14.33 6.34 -15.01
CA GLN A 153 -14.70 7.47 -14.17
C GLN A 153 -14.30 7.22 -12.71
N MET A 154 -13.53 8.13 -12.12
CA MET A 154 -13.07 8.02 -10.74
C MET A 154 -14.23 8.11 -9.72
N ASN A 155 -15.34 8.75 -10.10
CA ASN A 155 -16.56 8.77 -9.29
C ASN A 155 -17.11 7.36 -9.01
N THR A 156 -16.93 6.43 -9.96
CA THR A 156 -17.30 5.03 -9.78
C THR A 156 -16.46 4.38 -8.67
N VAL A 157 -15.15 4.61 -8.67
CA VAL A 157 -14.23 4.12 -7.63
C VAL A 157 -14.58 4.72 -6.27
N TYR A 158 -14.87 6.02 -6.22
CA TYR A 158 -15.31 6.70 -5.00
C TYR A 158 -16.57 6.07 -4.42
N ASN A 159 -17.58 5.80 -5.24
CA ASN A 159 -18.80 5.12 -4.80
C ASN A 159 -18.53 3.70 -4.29
N TRP A 160 -17.62 2.96 -4.93
CA TRP A 160 -17.21 1.64 -4.44
C TRP A 160 -16.54 1.71 -3.07
N ILE A 161 -15.71 2.72 -2.81
CA ILE A 161 -15.09 2.96 -1.49
C ILE A 161 -16.19 3.22 -0.45
N LEU A 162 -17.13 4.13 -0.73
CA LEU A 162 -18.24 4.43 0.18
C LEU A 162 -19.08 3.17 0.49
N ASN A 163 -19.43 2.42 -0.55
CA ASN A 163 -20.19 1.17 -0.41
C ASN A 163 -19.42 0.13 0.42
N SER A 164 -18.11 0.04 0.21
CA SER A 164 -17.25 -0.87 0.96
C SER A 164 -17.22 -0.54 2.45
N HIS A 165 -17.07 0.74 2.79
CA HIS A 165 -17.13 1.22 4.17
C HIS A 165 -18.47 0.87 4.83
N GLN A 166 -19.58 1.12 4.14
CA GLN A 166 -20.91 0.81 4.63
C GLN A 166 -21.12 -0.69 4.84
N THR A 167 -20.78 -1.50 3.85
CA THR A 167 -20.98 -2.96 3.88
C THR A 167 -20.13 -3.63 4.96
N ASN A 168 -18.89 -3.18 5.14
CA ASN A 168 -17.97 -3.72 6.14
C ASN A 168 -18.12 -3.07 7.52
N ARG A 169 -19.06 -2.11 7.68
CA ARG A 169 -19.27 -1.34 8.91
C ARG A 169 -17.99 -0.65 9.40
N ILE A 170 -17.16 -0.22 8.46
CA ILE A 170 -15.92 0.53 8.74
C ILE A 170 -16.29 2.01 8.68
N PRO A 171 -16.14 2.78 9.76
CA PRO A 171 -16.45 4.21 9.76
C PRO A 171 -15.64 4.94 8.69
N LEU A 172 -16.30 5.84 7.94
CA LEU A 172 -15.61 6.75 7.05
C LEU A 172 -14.80 7.76 7.86
N PRO A 173 -13.56 8.08 7.45
CA PRO A 173 -12.77 9.09 8.11
C PRO A 173 -13.41 10.47 7.91
N SER A 174 -13.50 11.25 8.98
CA SER A 174 -13.97 12.65 8.89
C SER A 174 -12.84 13.56 8.46
N TRP A 175 -12.93 14.08 7.24
CA TRP A 175 -11.96 15.00 6.66
C TRP A 175 -12.49 16.43 6.67
N ASN A 176 -11.75 17.33 7.30
CA ASN A 176 -11.91 18.78 7.10
C ASN A 176 -10.52 19.44 7.01
N GLN A 177 -10.46 20.71 6.60
CA GLN A 177 -9.18 21.42 6.40
C GLN A 177 -8.32 21.49 7.68
N GLN A 178 -8.94 21.44 8.86
CA GLN A 178 -8.26 21.50 10.15
C GLN A 178 -7.72 20.13 10.57
N THR A 179 -8.45 19.04 10.28
CA THR A 179 -8.11 17.68 10.72
C THR A 179 -7.36 16.86 9.68
N LYS A 180 -7.20 17.33 8.44
CA LYS A 180 -6.60 16.57 7.32
C LYS A 180 -5.25 15.92 7.61
N TYR A 181 -4.43 16.51 8.48
CA TYR A 181 -3.11 15.96 8.83
C TYR A 181 -3.15 14.98 10.02
N GLN A 182 -4.29 14.88 10.69
CA GLN A 182 -4.52 14.07 11.89
C GLN A 182 -5.47 12.89 11.61
N THR A 183 -6.33 13.02 10.60
CA THR A 183 -7.25 11.96 10.18
C THR A 183 -6.48 10.88 9.42
N PRO A 184 -6.49 9.61 9.88
CA PRO A 184 -6.04 8.49 9.07
C PRO A 184 -6.89 8.40 7.79
N GLY A 185 -6.28 8.52 6.62
CA GLY A 185 -6.98 8.22 5.36
C GLY A 185 -7.39 6.76 5.29
N THR A 186 -8.31 6.42 4.40
CA THR A 186 -8.75 5.05 4.10
C THR A 186 -8.48 4.75 2.65
#